data_AF-A0A2A3XAK3-F1
#
_entry.id   AF-A0A2A3XAK3-F1
#
_cell.length_a   1.000
_cell.length_b   1.000
_cell.length_c   1.000
_cell.angle_alpha   90.00
_cell.angle_beta   90.00
_cell.angle_gamma   90.00
#
_symmetry.space_group_name_H-M   'P 1'
#
loop_
_entity.id
_entity.type
_entity.pdbx_description
1 polymer ?
#
loop_
_entity_poly.entity_id
_entity_poly.type
_entity_poly.pdbx_seq_one_letter_code
_entity_poly.pdbx_strand_id
1 'polypeptide(L)'
;MRNHSDIFPFDVAAFEATSKAHTTARTAADALQIAAEYLRRREPLPPILGDYLADAFETAAAKPLDNQGAVLLRELGMKAENRRPSHTIPFDVALFVDNKNNGKSERQRIIAAAKKFDVSETTVRRLLTTGRQDVEEEAREQALFNIEEMEKIAKNPPSK
;
A
#
# COMPACT_ATOMS: atom_id res chain seq x y z
N MET A 1 -43.34 -11.59 25.12
CA MET A 1 -42.08 -10.97 25.58
C MET A 1 -41.02 -12.05 25.60
N ARG A 2 -40.12 -12.08 24.61
CA ARG A 2 -38.92 -12.94 24.67
C ARG A 2 -37.92 -12.19 25.54
N ASN A 3 -37.45 -12.82 26.61
CA ASN A 3 -36.40 -12.24 27.45
C ASN A 3 -35.14 -12.12 26.60
N HIS A 4 -34.85 -10.92 26.10
CA HIS A 4 -33.73 -10.59 25.21
C HIS A 4 -32.39 -10.52 25.94
N SER A 5 -32.19 -11.36 26.94
CA SER A 5 -30.93 -11.51 27.67
C SER A 5 -30.23 -12.79 27.25
N ASP A 6 -30.34 -13.17 25.97
CA ASP A 6 -29.48 -14.21 25.38
C ASP A 6 -28.10 -13.59 25.25
N ILE A 7 -27.33 -13.71 26.33
CA ILE A 7 -25.91 -13.43 26.36
C ILE A 7 -25.31 -14.34 25.28
N PHE A 8 -24.92 -13.75 24.15
CA PHE A 8 -24.19 -14.49 23.13
C PHE A 8 -22.96 -15.10 23.79
N PRO A 9 -22.81 -16.43 23.76
CA PRO A 9 -21.63 -17.05 24.35
C PRO A 9 -20.40 -16.49 23.66
N PHE A 10 -19.44 -16.02 24.46
CA PHE A 10 -18.18 -15.52 23.94
C PHE A 10 -17.43 -16.68 23.29
N ASP A 11 -17.34 -16.65 21.96
CA ASP A 11 -16.56 -17.62 21.21
C ASP A 11 -15.11 -17.13 21.07
N VAL A 12 -14.23 -17.79 21.81
CA VAL A 12 -12.78 -17.54 21.81
C VAL A 12 -12.19 -17.74 20.42
N ALA A 13 -12.62 -18.75 19.66
CA ALA A 13 -12.07 -19.05 18.35
C ALA A 13 -12.43 -17.95 17.34
N ALA A 14 -13.69 -17.50 17.35
CA ALA A 14 -14.13 -16.39 16.51
C ALA A 14 -13.40 -15.08 16.85
N PHE A 15 -13.21 -14.79 18.14
CA PHE A 15 -12.46 -13.62 18.59
C PHE A 15 -11.00 -13.65 18.13
N GLU A 16 -10.31 -14.78 18.35
CA GLU A 16 -8.91 -14.94 17.95
C GLU A 16 -8.72 -14.86 16.43
N ALA A 17 -9.60 -15.48 15.65
CA ALA A 17 -9.51 -15.43 14.19
C ALA A 17 -9.75 -14.00 13.67
N THR A 18 -10.77 -13.31 14.19
CA THR A 18 -11.11 -11.95 13.74
C THR A 18 -10.03 -10.94 14.11
N SER A 19 -9.50 -11.01 15.34
CA SER A 19 -8.41 -10.12 15.80
C SER A 19 -7.12 -10.27 14.98
N LYS A 20 -6.88 -11.44 14.37
CA LYS A 20 -5.73 -11.72 13.51
C LYS A 20 -6.05 -11.59 12.00
N ALA A 21 -7.30 -11.35 11.62
CA ALA A 21 -7.74 -11.40 10.23
C ALA A 21 -6.98 -10.40 9.33
N HIS A 22 -6.58 -9.24 9.87
CA HIS A 22 -5.86 -8.22 9.10
C HIS A 22 -4.35 -8.49 8.98
N THR A 23 -3.80 -9.49 9.66
CA THR A 23 -2.34 -9.74 9.66
C THR A 23 -1.87 -10.44 8.39
N THR A 24 -2.62 -11.46 7.93
CA THR A 24 -2.25 -12.25 6.76
C THR A 24 -3.49 -12.76 6.03
N ALA A 25 -3.36 -13.02 4.73
CA ALA A 25 -4.45 -13.65 3.97
C ALA A 25 -4.86 -15.03 4.51
N ARG A 26 -3.95 -15.74 5.21
CA ARG A 26 -4.28 -17.02 5.84
C ARG A 26 -5.16 -16.84 7.07
N THR A 27 -4.81 -15.91 7.96
CA THR A 27 -5.61 -15.63 9.16
C THR A 27 -6.97 -15.04 8.83
N ALA A 28 -7.07 -14.22 7.77
CA ALA A 28 -8.35 -13.82 7.18
C ALA A 28 -9.19 -15.03 6.73
N ALA A 29 -8.58 -15.98 6.01
CA ALA A 29 -9.28 -17.19 5.54
C ALA A 29 -9.78 -18.05 6.71
N ASP A 30 -9.02 -18.14 7.81
CA ASP A 30 -9.44 -18.87 9.01
C ASP A 30 -10.69 -18.22 9.65
N ALA A 31 -10.77 -16.88 9.71
CA ALA A 31 -11.97 -16.17 10.19
C ALA A 31 -13.20 -16.41 9.30
N LEU A 32 -13.02 -16.39 7.98
CA LEU A 32 -14.08 -16.71 7.02
C LEU A 32 -14.55 -18.16 7.13
N GLN A 33 -13.64 -19.09 7.41
CA GLN A 33 -14.01 -20.49 7.63
C GLN A 33 -14.90 -20.65 8.86
N ILE A 34 -14.56 -20.00 9.97
CA ILE A 34 -15.40 -20.00 11.19
C ILE A 34 -16.78 -19.40 10.87
N ALA A 35 -16.83 -18.26 10.18
CA ALA A 35 -18.11 -17.66 9.77
C ALA A 35 -18.95 -18.64 8.93
N ALA A 36 -18.33 -19.35 7.99
CA ALA A 36 -19.01 -20.34 7.18
C ALA A 36 -19.57 -21.50 8.01
N GLU A 37 -18.91 -21.91 9.10
CA GLU A 37 -19.41 -22.96 10.00
C GLU A 37 -20.69 -22.52 10.72
N TYR A 38 -20.70 -21.31 11.29
CA TYR A 38 -21.89 -20.71 11.90
C TYR A 38 -23.07 -20.63 10.91
N LEU A 39 -22.80 -20.11 9.71
CA LEU A 39 -23.81 -19.98 8.65
C LEU A 39 -24.37 -21.33 8.21
N ARG A 40 -23.53 -22.37 8.09
CA ARG A 40 -23.98 -23.74 7.75
C ARG A 40 -24.86 -24.34 8.83
N ARG A 41 -24.54 -24.09 10.10
CA ARG A 41 -25.33 -24.54 11.26
C ARG A 41 -26.59 -23.72 11.48
N ARG A 42 -26.75 -22.59 10.76
CA ARG A 42 -27.80 -21.59 10.96
C ARG A 42 -27.79 -21.02 12.37
N GLU A 43 -26.60 -20.95 12.95
CA GLU A 43 -26.35 -20.34 14.26
C GLU A 43 -26.07 -18.84 14.07
N PRO A 44 -26.45 -17.99 15.03
CA PRO A 44 -26.11 -16.57 14.97
C PRO A 44 -24.59 -16.40 15.00
N LEU A 45 -24.07 -15.50 14.17
CA LEU A 45 -22.64 -15.16 14.19
C LEU A 45 -22.28 -14.50 15.52
N PRO A 46 -21.09 -14.79 16.08
CA PRO A 46 -20.53 -14.00 17.17
C PRO A 46 -20.45 -12.53 16.75
N PRO A 47 -20.85 -11.56 17.61
CA PRO A 47 -20.96 -10.15 17.23
C PRO A 47 -19.72 -9.60 16.53
N ILE A 48 -18.52 -9.87 17.06
CA ILE A 48 -17.25 -9.40 16.47
C ILE A 48 -17.02 -9.91 15.04
N LEU A 49 -17.42 -11.15 14.76
CA LEU A 49 -17.28 -11.76 13.44
C LEU A 49 -18.36 -11.23 12.48
N GLY A 50 -19.56 -10.95 13.00
CA GLY A 50 -20.63 -10.28 12.28
C GLY A 50 -20.24 -8.87 11.84
N ASP A 51 -19.73 -8.06 12.77
CA ASP A 51 -19.28 -6.68 12.53
C ASP A 51 -18.15 -6.66 11.48
N TYR A 52 -17.15 -7.54 11.63
CA TYR A 52 -16.06 -7.69 10.67
C TYR A 52 -16.54 -7.96 9.23
N LEU A 53 -17.52 -8.86 9.06
CA LEU A 53 -18.09 -9.16 7.74
C LEU A 53 -18.95 -8.03 7.20
N ALA A 54 -19.77 -7.43 8.07
CA ALA A 54 -20.64 -6.32 7.72
C ALA A 54 -19.82 -5.13 7.20
N ASP A 55 -18.78 -4.71 7.94
CA ASP A 55 -17.90 -3.62 7.54
C ASP A 55 -17.26 -3.86 6.16
N ALA A 56 -16.81 -5.09 5.90
CA ALA A 56 -16.21 -5.47 4.63
C ALA A 56 -17.22 -5.41 3.46
N PHE A 57 -18.45 -5.88 3.68
CA PHE A 57 -19.51 -5.86 2.68
C PHE A 57 -20.02 -4.45 2.40
N GLU A 58 -20.29 -3.66 3.44
CA GLU A 58 -20.74 -2.27 3.33
C GLU A 58 -19.70 -1.41 2.61
N THR A 59 -18.43 -1.53 3.01
CA THR A 59 -17.33 -0.79 2.38
C THR A 59 -17.16 -1.17 0.91
N ALA A 60 -17.29 -2.45 0.56
CA ALA A 60 -17.23 -2.89 -0.84
C ALA A 60 -18.42 -2.39 -1.65
N ALA A 61 -19.64 -2.52 -1.13
CA ALA A 61 -20.87 -2.10 -1.80
C ALA A 61 -20.91 -0.60 -2.10
N ALA A 62 -20.25 0.23 -1.28
CA ALA A 62 -20.13 1.66 -1.47
C ALA A 62 -19.22 2.08 -2.66
N LYS A 63 -18.58 1.13 -3.36
CA LYS A 63 -17.64 1.42 -4.47
C LYS A 63 -18.25 1.10 -5.84
N PRO A 64 -17.72 1.69 -6.94
CA PRO A 64 -18.11 1.33 -8.31
C PRO A 64 -17.98 -0.17 -8.55
N LEU A 65 -18.90 -0.75 -9.34
CA LEU A 65 -19.06 -2.20 -9.54
C LEU A 65 -17.73 -2.90 -9.89
N ASP A 66 -16.97 -2.28 -10.79
CA ASP A 66 -15.67 -2.69 -11.31
C ASP A 66 -14.56 -2.73 -10.23
N ASN A 67 -14.75 -2.07 -9.09
CA ASN A 67 -13.82 -2.06 -7.96
C ASN A 67 -14.31 -2.86 -6.74
N GLN A 68 -15.58 -3.25 -6.67
CA GLN A 68 -16.17 -3.86 -5.46
C GLN A 68 -15.42 -5.12 -5.02
N GLY A 69 -15.11 -6.03 -5.96
CA GLY A 69 -14.39 -7.26 -5.63
C GLY A 69 -12.98 -7.02 -5.09
N ALA A 70 -12.26 -6.06 -5.65
CA ALA A 70 -10.92 -5.71 -5.18
C ALA A 70 -10.93 -5.06 -3.79
N VAL A 71 -11.98 -4.31 -3.48
CA VAL A 71 -12.19 -3.66 -2.18
C VAL A 71 -12.61 -4.72 -1.16
N LEU A 72 -13.57 -5.59 -1.49
CA LEU A 72 -14.00 -6.68 -0.61
C LEU A 72 -12.82 -7.55 -0.18
N LEU A 73 -11.98 -7.98 -1.14
CA LEU A 73 -10.78 -8.77 -0.82
C LEU A 73 -9.78 -8.01 0.05
N ARG A 74 -9.70 -6.68 -0.05
CA ARG A 74 -8.85 -5.86 0.80
C ARG A 74 -9.42 -5.78 2.22
N GLU A 75 -10.69 -5.41 2.37
CA GLU A 75 -11.32 -5.26 3.69
C GLU A 75 -11.36 -6.58 4.46
N LEU A 76 -11.55 -7.69 3.75
CA LEU A 76 -11.42 -9.03 4.34
C LEU A 76 -9.97 -9.42 4.69
N GLY A 77 -8.96 -8.57 4.46
CA GLY A 77 -7.55 -8.93 4.73
C GLY A 77 -7.00 -10.03 3.80
N MET A 78 -7.74 -10.39 2.74
CA MET A 78 -7.35 -11.41 1.77
C MET A 78 -6.38 -10.89 0.70
N LYS A 79 -6.29 -9.58 0.53
CA LYS A 79 -5.28 -8.96 -0.32
C LYS A 79 -4.01 -8.77 0.50
N ALA A 80 -2.90 -9.27 -0.02
CA ALA A 80 -1.60 -8.91 0.54
C ALA A 80 -1.39 -7.40 0.38
N GLU A 81 -1.61 -6.65 1.46
CA GLU A 81 -1.15 -5.26 1.56
C GLU A 81 0.38 -5.18 1.57
N ASN A 82 1.02 -6.31 1.84
CA ASN A 82 2.39 -6.63 1.50
C ASN A 82 2.59 -6.65 -0.03
N ARG A 83 2.38 -5.52 -0.71
CA ARG A 83 3.38 -5.08 -1.68
C ARG A 83 4.69 -5.20 -0.92
N ARG A 84 5.56 -6.15 -1.29
CA ARG A 84 6.97 -6.16 -0.86
C ARG A 84 7.39 -4.69 -0.79
N PRO A 85 7.84 -4.15 0.36
CA PRO A 85 8.50 -2.87 0.34
C PRO A 85 9.57 -3.03 -0.73
N SER A 86 9.43 -2.34 -1.86
CA SER A 86 10.52 -2.32 -2.81
C SER A 86 11.59 -1.55 -2.06
N HIS A 87 12.56 -2.25 -1.47
CA HIS A 87 13.78 -1.63 -0.96
C HIS A 87 14.44 -0.74 -2.05
N THR A 88 14.02 -0.93 -3.30
CA THR A 88 14.20 -0.03 -4.43
C THR A 88 13.56 1.34 -4.18
N ILE A 89 14.40 2.32 -3.90
CA ILE A 89 14.05 3.74 -3.84
C ILE A 89 13.90 4.27 -5.28
N PRO A 90 12.82 5.01 -5.62
CA PRO A 90 12.63 5.60 -6.95
C PRO A 90 13.84 6.42 -7.44
N PHE A 91 14.41 7.23 -6.57
CA PHE A 91 15.61 8.03 -6.83
C PHE A 91 16.80 7.18 -7.32
N ASP A 92 17.11 6.07 -6.64
CA ASP A 92 18.22 5.18 -7.03
C ASP A 92 18.02 4.57 -8.42
N VAL A 93 16.77 4.30 -8.80
CA VAL A 93 16.42 3.80 -10.13
C VAL A 93 16.65 4.88 -11.17
N ALA A 94 16.17 6.09 -10.93
CA ALA A 94 16.37 7.22 -11.84
C ALA A 94 17.85 7.52 -12.03
N LEU A 95 18.60 7.65 -10.93
CA LEU A 95 20.04 7.88 -10.94
C LEU A 95 20.78 6.78 -11.73
N PHE A 96 20.43 5.51 -11.52
CA PHE A 96 21.07 4.40 -12.23
C PHE A 96 20.78 4.40 -13.74
N VAL A 97 19.52 4.65 -14.13
CA VAL A 97 19.11 4.65 -15.54
C VAL A 97 19.70 5.86 -16.26
N ASP A 98 19.66 7.04 -15.65
CA ASP A 98 20.02 8.29 -16.32
C ASP A 98 21.55 8.51 -16.33
N ASN A 99 22.28 8.16 -15.27
CA ASN A 99 23.75 8.33 -15.22
C ASN A 99 24.55 7.27 -15.99
N LYS A 100 24.00 6.08 -16.26
CA LYS A 100 24.69 5.09 -17.10
C LYS A 100 24.51 5.39 -18.59
N ASN A 101 25.09 6.50 -19.07
CA ASN A 101 25.13 6.79 -20.49
C ASN A 101 26.37 6.17 -21.16
N ASN A 102 26.33 4.86 -21.39
CA ASN A 102 27.40 4.09 -22.05
C ASN A 102 27.05 3.74 -23.50
N GLY A 103 26.30 4.61 -24.19
CA GLY A 103 25.79 4.36 -25.54
C GLY A 103 24.66 3.32 -25.62
N LYS A 104 24.15 2.84 -24.48
CA LYS A 104 23.01 1.92 -24.43
C LYS A 104 21.69 2.66 -24.58
N SER A 105 20.74 2.02 -25.26
CA SER A 105 19.38 2.56 -25.34
C SER A 105 18.69 2.56 -23.97
N GLU A 106 17.73 3.45 -23.76
CA GLU A 106 16.94 3.50 -22.51
C GLU A 106 16.32 2.14 -22.17
N ARG A 107 15.80 1.42 -23.18
CA ARG A 107 15.29 0.05 -22.98
C ARG A 107 16.34 -0.89 -22.39
N GLN A 108 17.57 -0.86 -22.90
CA GLN A 108 18.67 -1.68 -22.34
C GLN A 108 19.04 -1.27 -20.91
N ARG A 109 18.97 0.02 -20.59
CA ARG A 109 19.20 0.54 -19.24
C ARG A 109 18.10 0.12 -18.27
N ILE A 110 16.84 0.11 -18.70
CA ILE A 110 15.69 -0.40 -17.93
C ILE A 110 15.85 -1.89 -17.63
N ILE A 111 16.23 -2.71 -18.62
CA ILE A 111 16.48 -4.15 -18.43
C ILE A 111 17.62 -4.37 -17.42
N ALA A 112 18.69 -3.57 -17.52
CA ALA A 112 19.80 -3.65 -16.56
C ALA A 112 19.39 -3.23 -15.14
N ALA A 113 18.53 -2.21 -15.01
CA ALA A 113 17.98 -1.77 -13.73
C ALA A 113 17.06 -2.85 -13.13
N ALA A 114 16.17 -3.45 -13.93
CA ALA A 114 15.30 -4.54 -13.50
C ALA A 114 16.11 -5.70 -12.88
N LYS A 115 17.21 -6.08 -13.52
CA LYS A 115 18.13 -7.10 -13.00
C LYS A 115 18.87 -6.64 -11.74
N LYS A 116 19.33 -5.38 -11.68
CA LYS A 116 20.08 -4.86 -10.52
C LYS A 116 19.22 -4.77 -9.26
N PHE A 117 17.99 -4.31 -9.41
CA PHE A 117 17.09 -4.03 -8.30
C PHE A 117 16.10 -5.18 -7.99
N ASP A 118 16.21 -6.31 -8.71
CA ASP A 118 15.34 -7.48 -8.56
C ASP A 118 13.84 -7.15 -8.66
N VAL A 119 13.48 -6.37 -9.68
CA VAL A 119 12.09 -5.94 -9.95
C VAL A 119 11.74 -6.11 -11.43
N SER A 120 10.45 -6.16 -11.76
CA SER A 120 10.01 -6.23 -13.15
C SER A 120 10.30 -4.93 -13.92
N GLU A 121 10.47 -5.02 -15.24
CA GLU A 121 10.66 -3.84 -16.10
C GLU A 121 9.52 -2.82 -15.96
N THR A 122 8.28 -3.29 -15.80
CA THR A 122 7.12 -2.43 -15.56
C THR A 122 7.26 -1.64 -14.27
N THR A 123 7.75 -2.29 -13.20
CA THR A 123 8.04 -1.63 -11.93
C THR A 123 9.15 -0.59 -12.07
N VAL A 124 10.23 -0.91 -12.80
CA VAL A 124 11.31 0.06 -13.10
C VAL A 124 10.76 1.30 -13.80
N ARG A 125 9.93 1.14 -14.83
CA ARG A 125 9.34 2.28 -15.56
C ARG A 125 8.52 3.17 -14.65
N ARG A 126 7.69 2.57 -13.79
CA ARG A 126 6.90 3.32 -12.81
C ARG A 126 7.79 4.08 -11.82
N LEU A 127 8.82 3.42 -11.27
CA LEU A 127 9.76 4.04 -10.34
C LEU A 127 10.60 5.13 -11.00
N LEU A 128 10.93 5.00 -12.28
CA LEU A 128 11.67 6.00 -13.05
C LEU A 128 10.86 7.29 -13.23
N THR A 129 9.55 7.18 -13.45
CA THR A 129 8.67 8.37 -13.51
C THR A 129 8.68 9.12 -12.19
N THR A 130 8.47 8.43 -11.07
CA THR A 130 8.49 9.04 -9.73
C THR A 130 9.87 9.62 -9.40
N GLY A 131 10.95 8.84 -9.56
CA GLY A 131 12.29 9.30 -9.22
C GLY A 131 12.78 10.49 -10.04
N ARG A 132 12.35 10.62 -11.31
CA ARG A 132 12.66 11.83 -12.12
C ARG A 132 11.91 13.06 -11.61
N GLN A 133 10.69 12.90 -11.09
CA GLN A 133 9.94 14.00 -10.47
C GLN A 133 10.64 14.46 -9.19
N ASP A 134 11.05 13.53 -8.34
CA ASP A 134 11.77 13.82 -7.09
C ASP A 134 13.07 14.61 -7.39
N VAL A 135 13.84 14.18 -8.40
CA VAL A 135 15.08 14.89 -8.83
C VAL A 135 14.78 16.29 -9.36
N GLU A 136 13.70 16.45 -10.13
CA GLU A 136 13.32 17.76 -10.67
C GLU A 136 12.85 18.72 -9.56
N GLU A 137 12.14 18.22 -8.56
CA GLU A 137 11.69 18.97 -7.39
C GLU A 137 12.89 19.42 -6.54
N GLU A 138 13.81 18.52 -6.20
CA GLU A 138 15.05 18.87 -5.48
C GLU A 138 15.88 19.91 -6.24
N ALA A 139 15.98 19.79 -7.58
CA ALA A 139 16.70 20.76 -8.40
C ALA A 139 16.04 22.15 -8.38
N ARG A 140 14.70 22.21 -8.34
CA ARG A 140 13.95 23.47 -8.24
C ARG A 140 14.14 24.12 -6.87
N GLU A 141 14.05 23.34 -5.79
CA GLU A 141 14.28 23.84 -4.42
C GLU A 141 15.69 24.38 -4.25
N GLN A 142 16.71 23.65 -4.72
CA GLN A 142 18.10 24.11 -4.67
C GLN A 142 18.31 25.40 -5.49
N ALA A 143 17.65 25.52 -6.64
CA ALA A 143 17.72 26.73 -7.45
C ALA A 143 17.10 27.94 -6.74
N LEU A 144 15.94 27.76 -6.08
CA LEU A 144 15.30 28.80 -5.28
C LEU A 144 16.18 29.24 -4.10
N PHE A 145 16.76 28.28 -3.37
CA PHE A 145 17.68 28.56 -2.28
C PHE A 145 18.89 29.38 -2.75
N ASN A 146 19.49 29.00 -3.88
CA ASN A 146 20.64 29.72 -4.45
C ASN A 146 20.26 31.16 -4.85
N ILE A 147 19.06 31.39 -5.39
CA ILE A 147 18.57 32.73 -5.73
C ILE A 147 18.42 33.59 -4.47
N GLU A 148 17.81 33.06 -3.41
CA GLU A 148 17.65 33.77 -2.15
C GLU A 148 18.99 34.13 -1.48
N GLU A 149 19.95 33.21 -1.50
CA GLU A 149 21.31 33.48 -1.03
C GLU A 149 21.98 34.61 -1.82
N MET A 150 21.87 34.59 -3.15
CA MET A 150 22.41 35.66 -3.99
C MET A 150 21.77 37.02 -3.70
N GLU A 151 20.45 37.07 -3.46
CA GLU A 151 19.78 38.31 -3.06
C GLU A 151 20.23 38.83 -1.69
N LYS A 152 20.46 37.94 -0.71
CA LYS A 152 20.96 38.33 0.62
C LYS A 152 22.36 38.93 0.53
N ILE A 153 23.25 38.31 -0.25
CA ILE A 153 24.62 38.82 -0.50
C ILE A 153 24.57 40.18 -1.20
N ALA A 154 23.67 40.35 -2.18
CA ALA A 154 23.50 41.62 -2.88
C ALA A 154 22.99 42.75 -1.97
N LYS A 155 22.10 42.43 -1.01
CA LYS A 155 21.54 43.40 -0.04
C LYS A 155 22.54 43.77 1.07
N ASN A 156 23.45 42.86 1.44
CA ASN A 156 24.46 43.07 2.47
C ASN A 156 25.87 42.74 1.95
N PRO A 157 26.44 43.60 1.07
CA PRO A 157 27.77 43.34 0.54
C PRO A 157 28.80 43.36 1.68
N PRO A 158 29.78 42.44 1.68
CA PRO A 158 30.81 42.41 2.71
C PRO A 158 31.58 43.75 2.72
N SER A 159 31.70 44.37 3.89
CA SER A 159 32.52 45.58 4.07
C SER A 159 33.96 45.25 3.71
N LYS A 160 34.55 46.07 2.83
CA LYS A 160 35.97 46.00 2.49
C LYS A 160 36.85 46.37 3.67
#